data_AF-A0A969TZ31-F1
#
_entry.id   AF-A0A969TZ31-F1
#
_cell.length_a   1.000
_cell.length_b   1.000
_cell.length_c   1.000
_cell.angle_alpha   90.00
_cell.angle_beta   90.00
_cell.angle_gamma   90.00
#
_symmetry.space_group_name_H-M   'P 1'
#
loop_
_entity.id
_entity.type
_entity.pdbx_description
1 polymer ?
#
loop_
_entity_poly.entity_id
_entity_poly.type
_entity_poly.pdbx_seq_one_letter_code
_entity_poly.pdbx_strand_id
1 'polypeptide(L)'
;MRSTFKKNRIGFCVLHDASLAGQPCVIEHTDGRFITGQFPAEVAPHQPYLNVRAIEHTVDGTKVNVRMEGDTFEMEDQRNWSDASYKTYCTILALPFPVVIEAGTTIQQTVTLSVIGSAQAASRESELVIRAIDQETPLPKLGVCLADEAVPLAHPQLEALRALMLDHVRVDLEPASSAFEARLAYAQRLSLDLAVPLEVALWLNDTAVDLQRFTQALQQTPLNVARWLVFIGVRASQRRPQWSRPVRCCKA
;
A
#
# COMPACT_ATOMS: atom_id res chain seq x y z
N MET A 1 -16.91 -24.26 -11.40
CA MET A 1 -17.27 -22.86 -11.72
C MET A 1 -18.43 -22.85 -12.71
N ARG A 2 -19.38 -21.90 -12.63
CA ARG A 2 -20.59 -21.89 -13.49
C ARG A 2 -20.46 -21.04 -14.76
N SER A 3 -19.47 -20.16 -14.84
CA SER A 3 -19.17 -19.32 -16.00
C SER A 3 -17.65 -19.14 -16.13
N THR A 4 -17.17 -18.81 -17.34
CA THR A 4 -15.78 -18.43 -17.57
C THR A 4 -15.54 -17.02 -17.03
N PHE A 5 -14.45 -16.82 -16.29
CA PHE A 5 -14.07 -15.50 -15.77
C PHE A 5 -12.55 -15.39 -15.59
N LYS A 6 -12.06 -14.17 -15.36
CA LYS A 6 -10.65 -13.87 -15.13
C LYS A 6 -10.38 -13.70 -13.65
N LYS A 7 -9.33 -14.33 -13.12
CA LYS A 7 -8.87 -14.14 -11.74
C LYS A 7 -7.45 -13.57 -11.71
N ASN A 8 -7.18 -12.72 -10.74
CA ASN A 8 -5.80 -12.39 -10.35
C ASN A 8 -5.29 -13.48 -9.42
N ARG A 9 -5.90 -13.60 -8.23
CA ARG A 9 -5.65 -14.67 -7.26
C ARG A 9 -6.96 -15.13 -6.65
N ILE A 10 -7.16 -16.45 -6.62
CA ILE A 10 -8.24 -17.13 -5.89
C ILE A 10 -7.61 -18.39 -5.33
N GLY A 11 -7.50 -18.45 -4.02
CA GLY A 11 -7.04 -19.60 -3.26
C GLY A 11 -6.53 -19.22 -1.88
N PHE A 12 -5.96 -20.19 -1.17
CA PHE A 12 -5.43 -19.97 0.17
C PHE A 12 -4.19 -19.07 0.15
N CYS A 13 -4.07 -18.26 1.20
CA CYS A 13 -2.83 -17.63 1.64
C CYS A 13 -2.51 -18.18 3.03
N VAL A 14 -1.28 -18.64 3.23
CA VAL A 14 -0.80 -19.08 4.54
C VAL A 14 0.20 -18.06 5.03
N LEU A 15 -0.05 -17.53 6.22
CA LEU A 15 0.82 -16.55 6.86
C LEU A 15 1.78 -17.27 7.80
N HIS A 16 3.04 -16.88 7.76
CA HIS A 16 4.10 -17.34 8.64
C HIS A 16 4.62 -16.14 9.41
N ASP A 17 4.77 -16.27 10.72
CA ASP A 17 5.09 -15.16 11.60
C ASP A 17 6.46 -14.53 11.28
N ALA A 18 6.60 -13.21 11.45
CA ALA A 18 7.85 -12.50 11.21
C ALA A 18 9.00 -12.92 12.15
N SER A 19 8.71 -13.54 13.30
CA SER A 19 9.71 -14.14 14.19
C SER A 19 10.54 -15.23 13.52
N LEU A 20 10.07 -15.78 12.40
CA LEU A 20 10.81 -16.73 11.59
C LEU A 20 11.99 -16.11 10.83
N ALA A 21 12.19 -14.79 10.86
CA ALA A 21 13.32 -14.14 10.21
C ALA A 21 14.68 -14.80 10.57
N GLY A 22 15.41 -15.24 9.54
CA GLY A 22 16.69 -15.94 9.67
C GLY A 22 16.58 -17.40 10.16
N GLN A 23 15.38 -17.88 10.48
CA GLN A 23 15.18 -19.25 10.96
C GLN A 23 15.26 -20.26 9.81
N PRO A 24 15.83 -21.47 10.06
CA PRO A 24 15.92 -22.52 9.07
C PRO A 24 14.56 -23.06 8.67
N CYS A 25 14.43 -23.36 7.37
CA CYS A 25 13.27 -24.05 6.81
C CYS A 25 13.69 -25.07 5.76
N VAL A 26 12.86 -26.09 5.56
CA VAL A 26 12.98 -27.03 4.44
C VAL A 26 11.80 -26.81 3.51
N ILE A 27 12.07 -26.59 2.23
CA ILE A 27 11.06 -26.39 1.20
C ILE A 27 10.95 -27.66 0.38
N GLU A 28 9.76 -28.25 0.34
CA GLU A 28 9.38 -29.23 -0.67
C GLU A 28 8.83 -28.46 -1.87
N HIS A 29 9.42 -28.66 -3.05
CA HIS A 29 8.91 -28.11 -4.29
C HIS A 29 7.81 -28.99 -4.90
N THR A 30 7.01 -28.41 -5.80
CA THR A 30 5.93 -29.14 -6.49
C THR A 30 6.41 -30.29 -7.39
N ASP A 31 7.70 -30.32 -7.74
CA ASP A 31 8.36 -31.42 -8.47
C ASP A 31 8.89 -32.53 -7.54
N GLY A 32 8.70 -32.40 -6.22
CA GLY A 32 9.18 -33.34 -5.20
C GLY A 32 10.60 -33.09 -4.73
N ARG A 33 11.31 -32.08 -5.26
CA ARG A 33 12.66 -31.72 -4.80
C ARG A 33 12.60 -31.02 -3.45
N PHE A 34 13.54 -31.36 -2.56
CA PHE A 34 13.70 -30.68 -1.28
C PHE A 34 14.91 -29.74 -1.32
N ILE A 35 14.78 -28.57 -0.70
CA ILE A 35 15.90 -27.68 -0.40
C ILE A 35 15.88 -27.27 1.07
N THR A 36 17.06 -27.19 1.66
CA THR A 36 17.26 -26.54 2.96
C THR A 36 17.60 -25.08 2.74
N GLY A 37 16.94 -24.20 3.46
CA GLY A 37 17.15 -22.76 3.41
C GLY A 37 16.80 -22.09 4.72
N GLN A 38 16.54 -20.79 4.66
CA GLN A 38 16.13 -19.98 5.80
C GLN A 38 15.12 -18.93 5.32
N PHE A 39 14.19 -18.57 6.19
CA PHE A 39 13.40 -17.37 5.96
C PHE A 39 14.33 -16.15 5.90
N PRO A 40 14.11 -15.19 4.97
CA PRO A 40 14.98 -14.02 4.84
C PRO A 40 15.14 -13.26 6.16
N ALA A 41 16.36 -13.10 6.65
CA ALA A 41 16.60 -12.26 7.83
C ALA A 41 16.21 -10.80 7.52
N GLU A 42 16.79 -10.27 6.45
CA GLU A 42 16.45 -8.96 5.89
C GLU A 42 15.20 -9.01 5.00
N VAL A 43 14.56 -7.85 4.82
CA VAL A 43 13.37 -7.73 3.96
C VAL A 43 13.71 -8.09 2.52
N ALA A 44 13.06 -9.12 1.99
CA ALA A 44 13.24 -9.57 0.61
C ALA A 44 12.20 -8.89 -0.32
N PRO A 45 12.62 -8.08 -1.31
CA PRO A 45 11.68 -7.43 -2.24
C PRO A 45 11.17 -8.37 -3.35
N HIS A 46 11.66 -9.61 -3.40
CA HIS A 46 11.32 -10.64 -4.39
C HIS A 46 10.86 -11.93 -3.69
N GLN A 47 10.29 -12.88 -4.44
CA GLN A 47 9.80 -14.15 -3.87
C GLN A 47 10.97 -14.96 -3.32
N PRO A 48 11.05 -15.22 -2.00
CA PRO A 48 12.15 -16.01 -1.44
C PRO A 48 12.14 -17.46 -1.93
N TYR A 49 10.94 -18.01 -2.12
CA TYR A 49 10.73 -19.39 -2.58
C TYR A 49 9.63 -19.46 -3.63
N LEU A 50 9.93 -20.14 -4.74
CA LEU A 50 9.02 -20.42 -5.84
C LEU A 50 8.62 -21.90 -5.86
N ASN A 51 7.51 -22.22 -6.52
CA ASN A 51 7.06 -23.61 -6.74
C ASN A 51 6.99 -24.44 -5.46
N VAL A 52 6.43 -23.87 -4.40
CA VAL A 52 6.36 -24.47 -3.06
C VAL A 52 5.17 -25.44 -2.98
N ARG A 53 5.44 -26.65 -2.47
CA ARG A 53 4.45 -27.65 -2.06
C ARG A 53 4.31 -27.70 -0.54
N ALA A 54 5.42 -27.67 0.19
CA ALA A 54 5.40 -27.64 1.64
C ALA A 54 6.56 -26.84 2.21
N ILE A 55 6.36 -26.30 3.41
CA ILE A 55 7.39 -25.63 4.21
C ILE A 55 7.44 -26.31 5.56
N GLU A 56 8.60 -26.85 5.90
CA GLU A 56 8.91 -27.31 7.24
C GLU A 56 9.73 -26.24 7.96
N HIS A 57 9.33 -25.86 9.17
CA HIS A 57 10.05 -24.91 10.01
C HIS A 57 9.77 -25.19 11.48
N THR A 58 10.38 -24.41 12.38
CA THR A 58 10.22 -24.59 13.83
C THR A 58 9.55 -23.35 14.42
N VAL A 59 8.54 -23.58 15.25
CA VAL A 59 7.85 -22.56 16.05
C VAL A 59 7.96 -22.99 17.50
N ASP A 60 8.55 -22.15 18.36
CA ASP A 60 8.75 -22.43 19.79
C ASP A 60 9.35 -23.82 20.09
N GLY A 61 10.37 -24.20 19.33
CA GLY A 61 11.03 -25.51 19.45
C GLY A 61 10.23 -26.70 18.89
N THR A 62 9.01 -26.47 18.41
CA THR A 62 8.17 -27.49 17.77
C THR A 62 8.33 -27.43 16.26
N LYS A 63 8.74 -28.54 15.65
CA LYS A 63 8.83 -28.65 14.20
C LYS A 63 7.43 -28.81 13.61
N VAL A 64 7.09 -27.99 12.62
CA VAL A 64 5.82 -28.02 11.91
C VAL A 64 6.07 -28.16 10.42
N ASN A 65 5.19 -28.89 9.73
CA ASN A 65 5.14 -28.97 8.28
C ASN A 65 3.82 -28.39 7.80
N VAL A 66 3.91 -27.40 6.92
CA VAL A 66 2.77 -26.74 6.28
C VAL A 66 2.74 -27.20 4.82
N ARG A 67 1.85 -28.12 4.50
CA ARG A 67 1.65 -28.63 3.14
C ARG A 67 0.48 -27.93 2.46
N MET A 68 0.66 -27.48 1.23
CA MET A 68 -0.32 -26.72 0.46
C MET A 68 -0.56 -27.41 -0.89
N GLU A 69 -1.79 -27.78 -1.18
CA GLU A 69 -2.19 -28.58 -2.35
C GLU A 69 -3.34 -27.93 -3.12
N GLY A 70 -3.46 -28.29 -4.41
CA GLY A 70 -4.51 -27.78 -5.30
C GLY A 70 -4.15 -26.52 -6.09
N ASP A 71 -2.96 -25.96 -5.88
CA ASP A 71 -2.30 -24.98 -6.76
C ASP A 71 -0.78 -25.06 -6.52
N THR A 72 -0.01 -24.27 -7.27
CA THR A 72 1.40 -23.98 -7.01
C THR A 72 1.50 -22.73 -6.16
N PHE A 73 2.28 -22.78 -5.09
CA PHE A 73 2.46 -21.67 -4.16
C PHE A 73 3.84 -21.05 -4.32
N GLU A 74 3.96 -19.78 -3.92
CA GLU A 74 5.24 -19.09 -3.78
C GLU A 74 5.20 -18.17 -2.56
N MET A 75 6.36 -17.83 -2.03
CA MET A 75 6.50 -16.99 -0.84
C MET A 75 6.70 -15.53 -1.22
N GLU A 76 6.10 -14.62 -0.45
CA GLU A 76 6.41 -13.20 -0.41
C GLU A 76 6.74 -12.81 1.03
N ASP A 77 7.75 -11.97 1.17
CA ASP A 77 8.05 -11.30 2.42
C ASP A 77 7.18 -10.04 2.51
N GLN A 78 6.10 -10.10 3.30
CA GLN A 78 5.17 -8.99 3.40
C GLN A 78 5.69 -7.86 4.29
N ARG A 79 6.85 -8.01 4.94
CA ARG A 79 7.54 -6.90 5.63
C ARG A 79 7.93 -5.79 4.65
N ASN A 80 8.09 -6.14 3.36
CA ASN A 80 8.26 -5.16 2.28
C ASN A 80 7.01 -4.26 2.10
N TRP A 81 5.86 -4.66 2.61
CA TRP A 81 4.60 -3.93 2.62
C TRP A 81 4.17 -3.50 4.03
N SER A 82 5.10 -3.51 4.99
CA SER A 82 4.88 -3.20 6.42
C SER A 82 4.01 -4.19 7.20
N ASP A 83 3.68 -5.35 6.63
CA ASP A 83 3.03 -6.43 7.38
C ASP A 83 4.06 -7.20 8.23
N ALA A 84 3.64 -7.76 9.36
CA ALA A 84 4.49 -8.55 10.27
C ALA A 84 4.50 -10.05 9.94
N SER A 85 4.61 -10.41 8.65
CA SER A 85 4.55 -11.82 8.22
C SER A 85 5.26 -12.11 6.90
N TYR A 86 5.56 -13.38 6.67
CA TYR A 86 5.71 -13.94 5.33
C TYR A 86 4.38 -14.53 4.88
N LYS A 87 4.15 -14.58 3.57
CA LYS A 87 2.96 -15.18 2.98
C LYS A 87 3.34 -16.16 1.92
N THR A 88 2.88 -17.40 2.04
CA THR A 88 2.77 -18.28 0.88
C THR A 88 1.40 -18.13 0.25
N TYR A 89 1.38 -17.90 -1.06
CA TYR A 89 0.15 -17.65 -1.79
C TYR A 89 0.13 -18.39 -3.12
N CYS A 90 -1.07 -18.54 -3.64
CA CYS A 90 -1.35 -18.87 -5.03
C CYS A 90 -2.30 -17.79 -5.60
N THR A 91 -2.38 -17.58 -6.91
CA THR A 91 -1.66 -18.22 -8.01
C THR A 91 -0.32 -17.52 -8.28
N ILE A 92 0.69 -18.28 -8.72
CA ILE A 92 2.06 -17.77 -8.94
C ILE A 92 2.11 -16.61 -9.95
N LEU A 93 3.02 -15.66 -9.71
CA LEU A 93 3.21 -14.47 -10.53
C LEU A 93 3.74 -14.75 -11.94
N ALA A 94 4.33 -15.91 -12.17
CA ALA A 94 4.83 -16.31 -13.48
C ALA A 94 3.70 -16.58 -14.50
N LEU A 95 2.46 -16.78 -14.05
CA LEU A 95 1.31 -16.96 -14.94
C LEU A 95 0.78 -15.60 -15.47
N PRO A 96 0.03 -15.60 -16.59
CA PRO A 96 -0.64 -14.41 -17.07
C PRO A 96 -1.48 -13.73 -15.99
N PHE A 97 -1.47 -12.41 -15.96
CA PHE A 97 -2.21 -11.61 -15.00
C PHE A 97 -3.22 -10.71 -15.72
N PRO A 98 -4.55 -10.99 -15.63
CA PRO A 98 -5.19 -12.11 -14.95
C PRO A 98 -5.11 -13.46 -15.71
N VAL A 99 -5.31 -14.56 -15.00
CA VAL A 99 -5.49 -15.93 -15.55
C VAL A 99 -6.97 -16.21 -15.81
N VAL A 100 -7.27 -16.97 -16.87
CA VAL A 100 -8.64 -17.38 -17.21
C VAL A 100 -9.00 -18.66 -16.45
N ILE A 101 -10.20 -18.69 -15.89
CA ILE A 101 -10.83 -19.90 -15.34
C ILE A 101 -12.06 -20.21 -16.18
N GLU A 102 -12.06 -21.38 -16.80
CA GLU A 102 -13.13 -21.80 -17.69
C GLU A 102 -14.39 -22.24 -16.92
N ALA A 103 -15.54 -22.08 -17.57
CA ALA A 103 -16.77 -22.69 -17.10
C ALA A 103 -16.57 -24.21 -16.93
N GLY A 104 -17.06 -24.75 -15.82
CA GLY A 104 -16.88 -26.17 -15.48
C GLY A 104 -15.59 -26.49 -14.72
N THR A 105 -14.60 -25.59 -14.61
CA THR A 105 -13.39 -25.85 -13.80
C THR A 105 -13.76 -26.13 -12.33
N THR A 106 -13.30 -27.25 -11.79
CA THR A 106 -13.38 -27.59 -10.36
C THR A 106 -12.05 -27.23 -9.71
N ILE A 107 -12.09 -26.40 -8.68
CA ILE A 107 -10.91 -26.03 -7.88
C ILE A 107 -11.07 -26.71 -6.53
N GLN A 108 -10.07 -27.51 -6.15
CA GLN A 108 -9.96 -28.13 -4.83
C GLN A 108 -8.59 -27.81 -4.29
N GLN A 109 -8.54 -27.20 -3.10
CA GLN A 109 -7.30 -26.85 -2.43
C GLN A 109 -7.34 -27.35 -0.99
N THR A 110 -6.17 -27.76 -0.49
CA THR A 110 -6.00 -28.29 0.86
C THR A 110 -4.78 -27.66 1.48
N VAL A 111 -4.89 -27.22 2.73
CA VAL A 111 -3.74 -26.87 3.56
C VAL A 111 -3.72 -27.83 4.75
N THR A 112 -2.62 -28.56 4.91
CA THR A 112 -2.42 -29.52 5.98
C THR A 112 -1.29 -29.04 6.86
N LEU A 113 -1.58 -28.80 8.14
CA LEU A 113 -0.60 -28.49 9.16
C LEU A 113 -0.32 -29.76 9.98
N SER A 114 0.93 -30.19 9.99
CA SER A 114 1.38 -31.35 10.75
C SER A 114 2.42 -30.93 11.78
N VAL A 115 2.21 -31.32 13.04
CA VAL A 115 3.21 -31.19 14.09
C VAL A 115 4.11 -32.43 14.07
N ILE A 116 5.41 -32.22 13.99
CA ILE A 116 6.41 -33.28 13.93
C ILE A 116 7.04 -33.44 15.32
N GLY A 117 6.80 -34.59 15.95
CA GLY A 117 7.28 -34.90 17.29
C GLY A 117 6.20 -34.74 18.38
N SER A 118 6.61 -34.83 19.64
CA SER A 118 5.74 -34.59 20.79
C SER A 118 5.65 -33.09 21.06
N ALA A 119 4.48 -32.49 20.88
CA ALA A 119 4.24 -31.11 21.29
C ALA A 119 4.44 -30.99 22.82
N GLN A 120 5.30 -30.07 23.25
CA GLN A 120 5.24 -29.60 24.63
C GLN A 120 4.00 -28.71 24.77
N ALA A 121 3.25 -28.88 25.86
CA ALA A 121 2.13 -27.99 26.14
C ALA A 121 2.65 -26.57 26.22
N ALA A 122 2.21 -25.70 25.32
CA ALA A 122 2.56 -24.29 25.36
C ALA A 122 2.15 -23.73 26.72
N SER A 123 3.08 -23.07 27.42
CA SER A 123 2.68 -22.12 28.44
C SER A 123 1.87 -21.05 27.71
N ARG A 124 0.63 -20.79 28.14
CA ARG A 124 -0.17 -19.67 27.61
C ARG A 124 0.74 -18.45 27.49
N GLU A 125 0.86 -17.90 26.28
CA GLU A 125 1.47 -16.60 26.10
C GLU A 125 0.87 -15.63 27.10
N SER A 126 1.73 -14.82 27.70
CA SER A 126 1.34 -13.71 28.56
C SER A 126 0.21 -12.94 27.91
N GLU A 127 -0.87 -12.74 28.67
CA GLU A 127 -2.03 -11.94 28.29
C GLU A 127 -1.59 -10.67 27.55
N LEU A 128 -2.03 -10.49 26.30
CA LEU A 128 -1.77 -9.26 25.54
C LEU A 128 -2.45 -8.11 26.28
N VAL A 129 -1.70 -7.42 27.14
CA VAL A 129 -2.21 -6.26 27.87
C VAL A 129 -2.17 -5.07 26.94
N ILE A 130 -3.25 -4.86 26.18
CA ILE A 130 -3.50 -3.59 25.52
C ILE A 130 -3.84 -2.58 26.63
N ARG A 131 -2.86 -1.75 26.99
CA ARG A 131 -3.10 -0.63 27.90
C ARG A 131 -3.60 0.54 27.07
N ALA A 132 -4.89 0.83 27.18
CA ALA A 132 -5.37 2.17 26.86
C ALA A 132 -4.64 3.13 27.79
N ILE A 133 -3.91 4.08 27.20
CA ILE A 133 -3.39 5.22 27.94
C ILE A 133 -4.48 6.29 27.94
N ASP A 134 -4.74 6.94 29.07
CA ASP A 134 -5.69 8.05 29.20
C ASP A 134 -5.16 9.35 28.54
N GLN A 135 -4.33 9.20 27.50
CA GLN A 135 -3.74 10.28 26.75
C GLN A 135 -4.52 10.45 25.46
N GLU A 136 -5.31 11.52 25.40
CA GLU A 136 -5.90 11.96 24.14
C GLU A 136 -4.79 12.51 23.24
N THR A 137 -4.60 11.87 22.09
CA THR A 137 -3.70 12.39 21.05
C THR A 137 -4.59 12.89 19.91
N PRO A 138 -4.42 14.14 19.43
CA PRO A 138 -5.19 14.61 18.29
C PRO A 138 -4.92 13.70 17.09
N LEU A 139 -5.99 13.28 16.41
CA LEU A 139 -5.86 12.55 15.16
C LEU A 139 -5.11 13.41 14.12
N PRO A 140 -4.34 12.79 13.22
CA PRO A 140 -3.72 13.52 12.13
C PRO A 140 -4.80 14.19 11.29
N LYS A 141 -4.53 15.42 10.85
CA LYS A 141 -5.41 16.12 9.92
C LYS A 141 -5.55 15.30 8.63
N LEU A 142 -6.78 15.02 8.22
CA LEU A 142 -7.09 14.22 7.05
C LEU A 142 -7.43 15.14 5.87
N GLY A 143 -7.00 14.75 4.68
CA GLY A 143 -7.27 15.49 3.46
C GLY A 143 -7.20 14.61 2.24
N VAL A 144 -7.64 15.16 1.10
CA VAL A 144 -7.60 14.49 -0.21
C VAL A 144 -6.78 15.32 -1.19
N CYS A 145 -6.15 14.68 -2.16
CA CYS A 145 -5.38 15.36 -3.20
C CYS A 145 -6.18 15.47 -4.49
N LEU A 146 -6.20 16.68 -5.07
CA LEU A 146 -6.80 16.93 -6.37
C LEU A 146 -5.98 16.26 -7.48
N ALA A 147 -6.57 15.28 -8.17
CA ALA A 147 -5.95 14.65 -9.33
C ALA A 147 -5.64 15.67 -10.45
N ASP A 148 -4.63 15.39 -11.28
CA ASP A 148 -4.24 16.28 -12.38
C ASP A 148 -5.33 16.37 -13.45
N GLU A 149 -6.01 15.26 -13.71
CA GLU A 149 -7.12 15.14 -14.69
C GLU A 149 -8.51 15.33 -14.05
N ALA A 150 -8.57 15.98 -12.89
CA ALA A 150 -9.83 16.15 -12.17
C ALA A 150 -10.84 16.99 -12.99
N VAL A 151 -12.01 16.41 -13.21
CA VAL A 151 -13.17 17.13 -13.79
C VAL A 151 -13.92 17.89 -12.69
N PRO A 152 -14.64 18.97 -13.04
CA PRO A 152 -15.53 19.66 -12.10
C PRO A 152 -16.50 18.69 -11.42
N LEU A 153 -16.53 18.71 -10.08
CA LEU A 153 -17.40 17.85 -9.30
C LEU A 153 -18.85 18.32 -9.37
N ALA A 154 -19.76 17.37 -9.55
CA ALA A 154 -21.20 17.59 -9.45
C ALA A 154 -21.65 17.63 -7.98
N HIS A 155 -22.85 18.17 -7.73
CA HIS A 155 -23.38 18.36 -6.38
C HIS A 155 -23.33 17.11 -5.48
N PRO A 156 -23.73 15.90 -5.93
CA PRO A 156 -23.67 14.71 -5.07
C PRO A 156 -22.24 14.33 -4.64
N GLN A 157 -21.24 14.61 -5.49
CA GLN A 157 -19.84 14.31 -5.17
C GLN A 157 -19.30 15.31 -4.12
N LEU A 158 -19.70 16.58 -4.22
CA LEU A 158 -19.36 17.59 -3.22
C LEU A 158 -20.00 17.26 -1.87
N GLU A 159 -21.27 16.82 -1.84
CA GLU A 159 -21.91 16.38 -0.61
C GLU A 159 -21.21 15.18 0.02
N ALA A 160 -20.85 14.18 -0.78
CA ALA A 160 -20.10 13.01 -0.30
C ALA A 160 -18.74 13.41 0.30
N LEU A 161 -18.02 14.36 -0.30
CA LEU A 161 -16.75 14.86 0.22
C LEU A 161 -16.92 15.66 1.52
N ARG A 162 -17.98 16.48 1.64
CA ARG A 162 -18.28 17.19 2.90
C ARG A 162 -18.57 16.23 4.04
N ALA A 163 -19.25 15.12 3.77
CA ALA A 163 -19.56 14.10 4.77
C ALA A 163 -18.30 13.42 5.37
N LEU A 164 -17.15 13.48 4.69
CA LEU A 164 -15.88 12.95 5.20
C LEU A 164 -15.22 13.85 6.25
N MET A 165 -15.71 15.08 6.47
CA MET A 165 -15.16 16.05 7.44
C MET A 165 -13.64 16.25 7.28
N LEU A 166 -13.19 16.44 6.03
CA LEU A 166 -11.77 16.65 5.72
C LEU A 166 -11.27 17.97 6.31
N ASP A 167 -10.02 17.98 6.79
CA ASP A 167 -9.36 19.20 7.28
C ASP A 167 -8.84 20.09 6.14
N HIS A 168 -8.55 19.51 4.98
CA HIS A 168 -7.99 20.23 3.83
C HIS A 168 -8.16 19.48 2.51
N VAL A 169 -8.02 20.22 1.40
CA VAL A 169 -7.77 19.65 0.07
C VAL A 169 -6.37 20.02 -0.37
N ARG A 170 -5.57 19.03 -0.75
CA ARG A 170 -4.27 19.24 -1.35
C ARG A 170 -4.40 19.55 -2.84
N VAL A 171 -3.69 20.57 -3.31
CA VAL A 171 -3.51 20.88 -4.72
C VAL A 171 -2.03 21.01 -5.06
N ASP A 172 -1.61 20.34 -6.12
CA ASP A 172 -0.29 20.51 -6.70
C ASP A 172 -0.38 21.58 -7.80
N LEU A 173 0.37 22.68 -7.64
CA LEU A 173 0.42 23.81 -8.57
C LEU A 173 1.82 23.95 -9.16
N GLU A 174 1.90 24.07 -10.48
CA GLU A 174 3.15 24.27 -11.22
C GLU A 174 3.00 25.50 -12.11
N PRO A 175 3.57 26.68 -11.74
CA PRO A 175 3.43 27.91 -12.52
C PRO A 175 3.95 27.79 -13.95
N ALA A 176 4.92 26.90 -14.21
CA ALA A 176 5.41 26.63 -15.56
C ALA A 176 4.38 25.90 -16.45
N SER A 177 3.37 25.24 -15.88
CA SER A 177 2.36 24.49 -16.62
C SER A 177 1.39 25.43 -17.37
N SER A 178 0.98 25.04 -18.57
CA SER A 178 -0.08 25.73 -19.32
C SER A 178 -1.45 25.64 -18.63
N ALA A 179 -1.67 24.61 -17.80
CA ALA A 179 -2.92 24.42 -17.06
C ALA A 179 -2.94 25.15 -15.69
N PHE A 180 -1.87 25.86 -15.33
CA PHE A 180 -1.68 26.46 -14.00
C PHE A 180 -2.87 27.32 -13.55
N GLU A 181 -3.29 28.28 -14.37
CA GLU A 181 -4.33 29.25 -14.00
C GLU A 181 -5.70 28.59 -13.86
N ALA A 182 -6.04 27.69 -14.78
CA ALA A 182 -7.28 26.91 -14.71
C ALA A 182 -7.32 26.04 -13.44
N ARG A 183 -6.18 25.43 -13.09
CA ARG A 183 -6.05 24.59 -11.90
C ARG A 183 -6.12 25.42 -10.60
N LEU A 184 -5.48 26.59 -10.58
CA LEU A 184 -5.56 27.54 -9.47
C LEU A 184 -7.00 27.99 -9.22
N ALA A 185 -7.71 28.41 -10.27
CA ALA A 185 -9.11 28.82 -10.19
C ALA A 185 -10.01 27.68 -9.73
N TYR A 186 -9.78 26.47 -10.21
CA TYR A 186 -10.56 25.31 -9.79
C TYR A 186 -10.31 24.96 -8.32
N ALA A 187 -9.06 25.00 -7.86
CA ALA A 187 -8.71 24.74 -6.46
C ALA A 187 -9.37 25.77 -5.52
N GLN A 188 -9.40 27.05 -5.90
CA GLN A 188 -10.11 28.08 -5.15
C GLN A 188 -11.60 27.75 -5.03
N ARG A 189 -12.28 27.47 -6.15
CA ARG A 189 -13.71 27.13 -6.14
C ARG A 189 -13.98 25.89 -5.30
N LEU A 190 -13.16 24.85 -5.44
CA LEU A 190 -13.31 23.62 -4.68
C LEU A 190 -13.14 23.85 -3.16
N SER A 191 -12.17 24.69 -2.75
CA SER A 191 -11.98 25.09 -1.36
C SER A 191 -13.21 25.81 -0.80
N LEU A 192 -13.81 26.70 -1.59
CA LEU A 192 -15.05 27.41 -1.22
C LEU A 192 -16.24 26.46 -1.13
N ASP A 193 -16.43 25.61 -2.14
CA ASP A 193 -17.54 24.67 -2.20
C ASP A 193 -17.48 23.67 -1.05
N LEU A 194 -16.30 23.17 -0.68
CA LEU A 194 -16.12 22.24 0.42
C LEU A 194 -16.00 22.92 1.79
N ALA A 195 -15.82 24.25 1.83
CA ALA A 195 -15.54 25.03 3.03
C ALA A 195 -14.31 24.53 3.82
N VAL A 196 -13.27 24.08 3.12
CA VAL A 196 -12.01 23.60 3.71
C VAL A 196 -10.81 24.32 3.10
N PRO A 197 -9.75 24.60 3.88
CA PRO A 197 -8.56 25.26 3.36
C PRO A 197 -7.74 24.32 2.45
N LEU A 198 -6.83 24.92 1.68
CA LEU A 198 -5.93 24.21 0.78
C LEU A 198 -4.59 23.86 1.45
N GLU A 199 -4.07 22.68 1.16
CA GLU A 199 -2.64 22.39 1.27
C GLU A 199 -2.02 22.55 -0.12
N VAL A 200 -1.21 23.57 -0.31
CA VAL A 200 -0.66 23.90 -1.64
C VAL A 200 0.74 23.32 -1.77
N ALA A 201 0.90 22.36 -2.68
CA ALA A 201 2.19 21.87 -3.14
C ALA A 201 2.62 22.69 -4.37
N LEU A 202 3.47 23.68 -4.15
CA LEU A 202 3.99 24.57 -5.19
C LEU A 202 5.29 24.02 -5.76
N TRP A 203 5.29 23.72 -7.06
CA TRP A 203 6.43 23.20 -7.80
C TRP A 203 7.04 24.31 -8.65
N LEU A 204 8.32 24.62 -8.40
CA LEU A 204 9.06 25.69 -9.06
C LEU A 204 10.20 25.11 -9.89
N ASN A 205 10.20 25.38 -11.19
CA ASN A 205 11.27 25.02 -12.12
C ASN A 205 12.29 26.16 -12.21
N ASP A 206 11.86 27.36 -12.61
CA ASP A 206 12.63 28.59 -12.50
C ASP A 206 12.06 29.40 -11.34
N THR A 207 12.76 29.39 -10.20
CA THR A 207 12.24 29.97 -8.95
C THR A 207 11.84 31.44 -9.10
N ALA A 208 12.59 32.26 -9.85
CA ALA A 208 12.29 33.68 -9.97
C ALA A 208 11.06 33.91 -10.84
N VAL A 209 11.03 33.30 -12.02
CA VAL A 209 9.93 33.44 -12.99
C VAL A 209 8.64 32.82 -12.44
N ASP A 210 8.72 31.62 -11.88
CA ASP A 210 7.56 30.88 -11.39
C ASP A 210 6.94 31.55 -10.17
N LEU A 211 7.74 32.09 -9.24
CA LEU A 211 7.21 32.85 -8.11
C LEU A 211 6.55 34.15 -8.55
N GLN A 212 7.12 34.86 -9.53
CA GLN A 212 6.49 36.07 -10.07
C GLN A 212 5.14 35.75 -10.72
N ARG A 213 5.09 34.72 -11.57
CA ARG A 213 3.84 34.27 -12.19
C ARG A 213 2.82 33.82 -11.15
N PHE A 214 3.26 33.05 -10.16
CA PHE A 214 2.41 32.56 -9.08
C PHE A 214 1.81 33.70 -8.24
N THR A 215 2.64 34.66 -7.82
CA THR A 215 2.18 35.80 -7.01
C THR A 215 1.23 36.71 -7.78
N GLN A 216 1.47 36.95 -9.08
CA GLN A 216 0.54 37.68 -9.93
C GLN A 216 -0.82 36.97 -10.03
N ALA A 217 -0.82 35.64 -10.19
CA ALA A 217 -2.06 34.86 -10.25
C ALA A 217 -2.84 34.87 -8.93
N LEU A 218 -2.14 34.84 -7.77
CA LEU A 218 -2.76 34.92 -6.45
C LEU A 218 -3.46 36.26 -6.18
N GLN A 219 -3.02 37.36 -6.79
CA GLN A 219 -3.70 38.66 -6.68
C GLN A 219 -5.12 38.61 -7.27
N GLN A 220 -5.31 37.81 -8.32
CA GLN A 220 -6.60 37.64 -8.99
C GLN A 220 -7.42 36.48 -8.38
N THR A 221 -6.74 35.45 -7.87
CA THR A 221 -7.35 34.24 -7.33
C THR A 221 -6.80 33.94 -5.92
N PRO A 222 -7.26 34.67 -4.89
CA PRO A 222 -6.78 34.47 -3.53
C PRO A 222 -7.18 33.09 -3.00
N LEU A 223 -6.25 32.38 -2.37
CA LEU A 223 -6.47 31.04 -1.83
C LEU A 223 -6.61 31.08 -0.31
N ASN A 224 -7.58 30.31 0.21
CA ASN A 224 -7.61 29.96 1.64
C ASN A 224 -6.64 28.80 1.87
N VAL A 225 -5.46 29.05 2.45
CA VAL A 225 -4.38 28.05 2.55
C VAL A 225 -4.10 27.71 4.01
N ALA A 226 -4.07 26.43 4.34
CA ALA A 226 -3.65 25.93 5.65
C ALA A 226 -2.15 25.62 5.71
N ARG A 227 -1.55 25.24 4.57
CA ARG A 227 -0.15 24.84 4.50
C ARG A 227 0.45 25.04 3.11
N TRP A 228 1.70 25.49 3.08
CA TRP A 228 2.52 25.57 1.88
C TRP A 228 3.62 24.51 1.91
N LEU A 229 3.71 23.72 0.84
CA LEU A 229 4.79 22.79 0.56
C LEU A 229 5.49 23.27 -0.71
N VAL A 230 6.74 23.74 -0.60
CA VAL A 230 7.47 24.27 -1.76
C VAL A 230 8.52 23.26 -2.22
N PHE A 231 8.46 22.90 -3.50
CA PHE A 231 9.35 21.97 -4.16
C PHE A 231 10.11 22.70 -5.27
N ILE A 232 11.41 22.43 -5.38
CA ILE A 232 12.28 22.99 -6.43
C ILE A 232 12.67 21.84 -7.37
N GLY A 233 12.45 22.04 -8.67
CA GLY A 233 12.71 21.08 -9.72
C GLY A 233 11.44 20.45 -10.29
N VAL A 234 11.65 19.60 -11.30
CA VAL A 234 10.55 19.01 -12.09
C VAL A 234 9.79 17.97 -11.28
N ARG A 235 8.46 18.07 -11.30
CA ARG A 235 7.57 17.04 -10.74
C ARG A 235 7.71 15.76 -11.57
N ALA A 236 8.36 14.74 -11.01
CA ALA A 236 8.48 13.45 -11.67
C ALA A 236 7.08 12.88 -11.96
N SER A 237 6.82 12.48 -13.22
CA SER A 237 5.57 11.80 -13.56
C SER A 237 5.45 10.53 -12.72
N GLN A 238 4.25 10.23 -12.21
CA GLN A 238 3.92 9.22 -11.20
C GLN A 238 4.28 7.75 -11.54
N ARG A 239 5.15 7.48 -12.52
CA ARG A 239 5.58 6.11 -12.87
C ARG A 239 6.57 5.47 -11.88
N ARG A 240 7.11 6.23 -10.92
CA ARG A 240 7.88 5.70 -9.78
C ARG A 240 7.60 6.54 -8.53
N PRO A 241 7.42 5.95 -7.34
CA PRO A 241 7.30 6.71 -6.11
C PRO A 241 8.66 7.32 -5.75
N GLN A 242 8.94 8.53 -6.24
CA GLN A 242 9.99 9.38 -5.70
C GLN A 242 9.36 10.29 -4.66
N TRP A 243 9.62 10.01 -3.39
CA TRP A 243 9.28 10.89 -2.27
C TRP A 243 10.21 12.10 -2.31
N SER A 244 9.81 13.15 -3.01
CA SER A 244 10.48 14.45 -2.92
C SER A 244 10.15 15.08 -1.57
N ARG A 245 11.19 15.51 -0.84
CA ARG A 245 11.01 16.27 0.39
C ARG A 245 10.81 17.75 0.04
N PRO A 246 9.81 18.45 0.59
CA PRO A 246 9.66 19.87 0.38
C PRO A 246 10.88 20.59 0.95
N VAL A 247 11.35 21.63 0.25
CA VAL A 247 12.46 22.48 0.70
C VAL A 247 12.04 23.30 1.92
N ARG A 248 10.74 23.58 2.05
CA ARG A 248 10.15 24.29 3.19
C ARG A 248 8.69 23.89 3.40
N CYS A 249 8.31 23.67 4.66
CA CYS A 249 6.93 23.53 5.09
C CYS A 249 6.59 24.72 5.98
N CYS A 250 5.65 25.56 5.54
CA CYS A 250 5.17 26.70 6.32
C CYS A 250 3.69 26.48 6.65
N LYS A 251 3.33 26.61 7.93
CA LYS A 251 1.93 26.84 8.31
C LYS A 251 1.59 28.29 7.93
N ALA A 252 0.46 28.48 7.27
CA ALA A 252 -0.06 29.81 6.97
C ALA A 252 -0.51 30.51 8.25
#